data_AF-A0A2E2VSW2-F1
#
_entry.id   AF-A0A2E2VSW2-F1
#
_cell.length_a   1.000
_cell.length_b   1.000
_cell.length_c   1.000
_cell.angle_alpha   90.00
_cell.angle_beta   90.00
_cell.angle_gamma   90.00
#
_symmetry.space_group_name_H-M   'P 1'
#
loop_
_entity.id
_entity.type
_entity.pdbx_description
1 polymer ?
#
loop_
_entity_poly.entity_id
_entity_poly.type
_entity_poly.pdbx_seq_one_letter_code
_entity_poly.pdbx_strand_id
1 'polypeptide(L)'
;MVDNTEVGSISGEIDPAIVDLVDGCSDSDPLTHNVVYVFEGHCVMPDDYGSSGAQAVTSALVTFDENSGVYRFKASFLLVGDYTTSFTCNADLEDTEADDELLFQHTQNVVVTLGG
;
A
#
# COMPACT_ATOMS: atom_id res chain seq x y z
N MET A 1 -9.36 6.54 26.98
CA MET A 1 -10.28 6.53 25.81
C MET A 1 -9.41 6.97 24.65
N VAL A 2 -9.23 6.12 23.64
CA VAL A 2 -8.58 6.54 22.39
C VAL A 2 -9.56 7.45 21.65
N ASP A 3 -9.09 8.62 21.24
CA ASP A 3 -9.89 9.57 20.47
C ASP A 3 -9.86 9.14 19.00
N ASN A 4 -10.97 8.58 18.51
CA ASN A 4 -11.12 8.09 17.13
C ASN A 4 -11.92 9.08 16.26
N THR A 5 -12.02 10.35 16.66
CA THR A 5 -12.95 11.30 16.04
C THR A 5 -12.45 11.86 14.69
N GLU A 6 -11.22 11.52 14.27
CA GLU A 6 -10.62 12.01 13.01
C GLU A 6 -10.02 10.89 12.14
N VAL A 7 -10.59 9.68 12.16
CA VAL A 7 -10.10 8.59 11.31
C VAL A 7 -10.85 8.49 9.98
N GLY A 8 -10.11 8.44 8.87
CA GLY A 8 -10.56 8.18 7.51
C GLY A 8 -9.96 6.90 6.91
N SER A 9 -10.08 6.77 5.59
CA SER A 9 -9.51 5.65 4.84
C SER A 9 -8.97 6.10 3.48
N ILE A 10 -7.96 5.39 2.98
CA ILE A 10 -7.53 5.45 1.60
C ILE A 10 -7.99 4.16 0.91
N SER A 11 -8.65 4.29 -0.22
CA SER A 11 -9.04 3.15 -1.05
C SER A 11 -8.82 3.48 -2.52
N GLY A 12 -8.52 2.47 -3.32
CA GLY A 12 -8.30 2.64 -4.75
C GLY A 12 -8.54 1.35 -5.52
N GLU A 13 -8.49 1.50 -6.84
CA GLU A 13 -8.51 0.41 -7.81
C GLU A 13 -7.13 0.34 -8.48
N ILE A 14 -6.70 -0.88 -8.80
CA ILE A 14 -5.48 -1.15 -9.57
C ILE A 14 -5.90 -1.94 -10.80
N ASP A 15 -5.51 -1.43 -11.98
CA ASP A 15 -5.77 -2.10 -13.26
C ASP A 15 -4.99 -3.43 -13.31
N PRO A 16 -5.61 -4.56 -13.66
CA PRO A 16 -4.89 -5.83 -13.78
C PRO A 16 -3.68 -5.78 -14.72
N ALA A 17 -3.74 -4.95 -15.76
CA ALA A 17 -2.61 -4.77 -16.66
C ALA A 17 -1.38 -4.19 -15.94
N ILE A 18 -1.54 -3.46 -14.84
CA ILE A 18 -0.40 -3.01 -14.03
C ILE A 18 0.28 -4.21 -13.39
N VAL A 19 -0.47 -5.08 -12.73
CA VAL A 19 0.09 -6.24 -12.02
C VAL A 19 0.82 -7.17 -12.99
N ASP A 20 0.26 -7.38 -14.19
CA ASP A 20 0.85 -8.23 -15.24
C ASP A 20 2.11 -7.63 -15.90
N LEU A 21 2.34 -6.31 -15.79
CA LEU A 21 3.46 -5.60 -16.42
C LEU A 21 4.62 -5.31 -15.47
N VAL A 22 4.46 -5.62 -14.19
CA VAL A 22 5.46 -5.34 -13.17
C VAL A 22 6.56 -6.40 -13.22
N ASP A 23 7.77 -5.97 -13.61
CA ASP A 23 8.97 -6.80 -13.53
C ASP A 23 9.36 -6.99 -12.05
N GLY A 24 9.82 -8.18 -11.66
CA GLY A 24 10.27 -8.44 -10.28
C GLY A 24 9.18 -8.78 -9.25
N CYS A 25 7.92 -9.01 -9.66
CA CYS A 25 6.97 -9.71 -8.79
C CYS A 25 7.50 -11.12 -8.46
N SER A 26 7.46 -11.47 -7.17
CA SER A 26 8.07 -12.69 -6.62
C SER A 26 7.35 -13.97 -7.06
N ASP A 27 6.09 -13.87 -7.48
CA ASP A 27 5.33 -15.00 -7.96
C ASP A 27 4.77 -14.79 -9.38
N SER A 28 4.47 -15.92 -10.01
CA SER A 28 3.65 -15.99 -11.20
C SER A 28 2.15 -15.91 -10.87
N ASP A 29 1.79 -15.51 -9.65
CA ASP A 29 0.45 -15.45 -9.09
C ASP A 29 0.10 -14.00 -8.70
N PRO A 30 -0.33 -13.17 -9.67
CA PRO A 30 -0.73 -11.79 -9.43
C PRO A 30 -1.94 -11.64 -8.48
N LEU A 31 -2.44 -12.71 -7.86
CA LEU A 31 -3.48 -12.69 -6.85
C LEU A 31 -2.93 -12.75 -5.42
N THR A 32 -1.67 -13.14 -5.22
CA THR A 32 -1.05 -13.26 -3.90
C THR A 32 0.00 -12.16 -3.66
N HIS A 33 0.19 -11.80 -2.39
CA HIS A 33 1.29 -10.93 -1.94
C HIS A 33 1.35 -9.49 -2.50
N ASN A 34 0.28 -9.07 -3.17
CA ASN A 34 0.05 -7.69 -3.58
C ASN A 34 -0.44 -6.83 -2.41
N VAL A 35 0.31 -5.78 -2.09
CA VAL A 35 0.06 -4.91 -0.95
C VAL A 35 0.29 -3.45 -1.33
N VAL A 36 -0.55 -2.57 -0.80
CA VAL A 36 -0.30 -1.12 -0.80
C VAL A 36 0.20 -0.70 0.57
N TYR A 37 1.41 -0.13 0.61
CA TYR A 37 1.99 0.47 1.80
C TYR A 37 1.59 1.95 1.84
N VAL A 38 1.30 2.46 3.03
CA VAL A 38 0.90 3.85 3.25
C VAL A 38 1.91 4.51 4.17
N PHE A 39 2.53 5.59 3.70
CA PHE A 39 3.52 6.37 4.42
C PHE A 39 2.96 7.75 4.74
N GLU A 40 3.31 8.31 5.89
CA GLU A 40 2.91 9.66 6.28
C GLU A 40 3.71 10.74 5.52
N GLY A 41 3.02 11.75 5.00
CA GLY A 41 3.59 12.82 4.19
C GLY A 41 3.44 12.60 2.67
N HIS A 42 3.69 13.65 1.88
CA HIS A 42 3.76 13.56 0.41
C HIS A 42 5.20 13.36 -0.06
N CYS A 43 5.34 12.75 -1.24
CA CYS A 43 6.62 12.49 -1.89
C CYS A 43 7.59 11.68 -1.02
N VAL A 44 7.07 10.79 -0.18
CA VAL A 44 7.89 9.85 0.58
C VAL A 44 8.54 8.86 -0.39
N MET A 45 9.85 8.63 -0.23
CA MET A 45 10.52 7.52 -0.89
C MET A 45 10.20 6.25 -0.08
N PRO A 46 9.46 5.28 -0.63
CA PRO A 46 9.08 4.08 0.11
C PRO A 46 10.29 3.25 0.52
N ASP A 47 10.17 2.61 1.68
CA ASP A 47 11.06 1.55 2.15
C ASP A 47 10.21 0.45 2.80
N ASP A 48 10.79 -0.73 3.00
CA ASP A 48 10.22 -1.84 3.75
C ASP A 48 10.20 -1.58 5.27
N TYR A 49 9.65 -2.51 6.05
CA TYR A 49 9.81 -2.44 7.52
C TYR A 49 11.18 -2.96 7.92
N GLY A 50 11.65 -2.61 9.12
CA GLY A 50 12.94 -3.11 9.64
C GLY A 50 14.18 -2.40 9.07
N SER A 51 14.06 -1.72 7.92
CA SER A 51 15.09 -0.83 7.39
C SER A 51 15.16 0.54 8.09
N SER A 52 16.15 1.34 7.68
CA SER A 52 16.41 2.68 8.24
C SER A 52 15.68 3.82 7.52
N GLY A 53 14.99 3.54 6.42
CA GLY A 53 14.25 4.54 5.65
C GLY A 53 12.85 4.81 6.19
N ALA A 54 11.95 5.21 5.28
CA ALA A 54 10.60 5.59 5.65
C ALA A 54 9.76 4.34 5.91
N GLN A 55 9.22 4.21 7.12
CA GLN A 55 8.35 3.09 7.47
C GLN A 55 6.89 3.45 7.21
N ALA A 56 6.15 2.50 6.65
CA ALA A 56 4.72 2.67 6.43
C ALA A 56 3.98 2.75 7.78
N VAL A 57 2.95 3.59 7.86
CA VAL A 57 2.07 3.67 9.03
C VAL A 57 1.01 2.57 9.02
N THR A 58 0.72 2.02 7.83
CA THR A 58 -0.15 0.86 7.63
C THR A 58 0.07 0.27 6.25
N SER A 59 -0.46 -0.94 6.04
CA SER A 59 -0.52 -1.58 4.73
C SER A 59 -1.92 -2.15 4.49
N ALA A 60 -2.28 -2.29 3.22
CA ALA A 60 -3.55 -2.84 2.79
C ALA A 60 -3.33 -3.93 1.75
N LEU A 61 -3.94 -5.10 1.98
CA LEU A 61 -3.99 -6.16 0.98
C LEU A 61 -4.73 -5.65 -0.27
N VAL A 62 -4.19 -6.03 -1.42
CA VAL A 62 -4.81 -5.83 -2.71
C VAL A 62 -5.58 -7.09 -3.06
N THR A 63 -6.87 -6.96 -3.34
CA THR A 63 -7.76 -8.09 -3.63
C THR A 63 -8.40 -7.94 -5.00
N PHE A 64 -8.42 -9.01 -5.79
CA PHE A 64 -9.14 -9.02 -7.06
C PHE A 64 -10.65 -9.07 -6.84
N ASP A 65 -11.40 -8.15 -7.44
CA ASP A 65 -12.86 -8.16 -7.45
C ASP A 65 -13.36 -8.81 -8.74
N GLU A 66 -13.80 -10.07 -8.64
CA GLU A 66 -14.29 -10.86 -9.78
C GLU A 66 -15.47 -10.22 -10.52
N ASN A 67 -16.26 -9.36 -9.87
CA ASN A 67 -17.42 -8.72 -10.49
C ASN A 67 -17.02 -7.55 -11.39
N SER A 68 -16.05 -6.75 -10.93
CA SER A 68 -15.59 -5.57 -11.66
C SER A 68 -14.35 -5.82 -12.51
N GLY A 69 -13.65 -6.95 -12.29
CA GLY A 69 -12.46 -7.33 -13.03
C GLY A 69 -11.25 -6.45 -12.72
N VAL A 70 -11.24 -5.77 -11.56
CA VAL A 70 -10.13 -4.90 -11.12
C VAL A 70 -9.68 -5.30 -9.73
N TYR A 71 -8.44 -4.96 -9.40
CA TYR A 71 -7.94 -5.09 -8.04
C TYR A 71 -8.38 -3.90 -7.20
N ARG A 72 -8.62 -4.12 -5.90
CA ARG A 72 -9.05 -3.11 -4.94
C ARG A 72 -8.23 -3.20 -3.66
N PHE A 73 -8.01 -2.07 -3.01
CA PHE A 73 -7.43 -2.02 -1.67
C PHE A 73 -8.17 -1.00 -0.80
N LYS A 74 -8.08 -1.17 0.52
CA LYS A 74 -8.57 -0.21 1.50
C LYS A 74 -7.72 -0.20 2.77
N ALA A 75 -6.98 0.88 2.99
CA ALA A 75 -6.30 1.19 4.24
C ALA A 75 -7.25 2.04 5.10
N SER A 76 -7.63 1.55 6.29
CA SER A 76 -8.57 2.23 7.20
C SER A 76 -7.85 2.70 8.47
N PHE A 77 -8.54 3.52 9.26
CA PHE A 77 -8.03 4.04 10.55
C PHE A 77 -6.86 5.03 10.41
N LEU A 78 -6.78 5.74 9.29
CA LEU A 78 -5.79 6.79 9.06
C LEU A 78 -6.28 8.11 9.61
N LEU A 79 -5.40 8.89 10.25
CA LEU A 79 -5.74 10.25 10.66
C LEU A 79 -5.92 11.16 9.44
N VAL A 80 -6.54 12.32 9.64
CA VAL A 80 -6.53 13.39 8.62
C VAL A 80 -5.09 13.82 8.37
N GLY A 81 -4.70 13.89 7.11
CA GLY A 81 -3.33 14.25 6.76
C GLY A 81 -2.95 13.91 5.32
N ASP A 82 -1.71 14.23 5.01
CA ASP A 82 -1.06 13.92 3.75
C ASP A 82 -0.37 12.56 3.84
N TYR A 83 -0.50 11.75 2.80
CA TYR A 83 0.06 10.41 2.73
C TYR A 83 0.65 10.12 1.35
N THR A 84 1.61 9.21 1.31
CA THR A 84 2.11 8.60 0.09
C THR A 84 1.73 7.12 0.13
N THR A 85 1.07 6.63 -0.92
CA THR A 85 0.80 5.20 -1.09
C THR A 85 1.76 4.63 -2.11
N SER A 86 2.26 3.43 -1.90
CA SER A 86 3.03 2.71 -2.92
C SER A 86 2.62 1.25 -2.96
N PHE A 87 2.46 0.74 -4.18
CA PHE A 87 2.13 -0.65 -4.44
C PHE A 87 3.41 -1.50 -4.46
N THR A 88 3.35 -2.70 -3.93
CA THR A 88 4.35 -3.74 -4.15
C THR A 88 3.65 -5.07 -4.40
N CYS A 89 4.27 -5.92 -5.21
CA CYS A 89 3.84 -7.27 -5.51
C CYS A 89 4.79 -8.35 -4.96
N ASN A 90 5.81 -7.97 -4.19
CA ASN A 90 6.75 -8.90 -3.55
C ASN A 90 6.71 -8.79 -2.02
N ALA A 91 5.54 -8.48 -1.44
CA ALA A 91 5.39 -8.31 0.00
C ALA A 91 5.54 -9.62 0.80
N ASP A 92 5.62 -10.78 0.14
CA ASP A 92 6.02 -12.05 0.75
C ASP A 92 7.48 -12.10 1.17
N LEU A 93 8.33 -11.26 0.58
CA LEU A 93 9.74 -11.16 0.92
C LEU A 93 9.99 -10.33 2.19
N GLU A 94 8.99 -9.62 2.69
CA GLU A 94 9.09 -8.76 3.86
C GLU A 94 9.39 -9.54 5.14
N ASP A 95 10.52 -9.25 5.77
CA ASP A 95 10.80 -9.53 7.18
C ASP A 95 10.85 -8.21 7.95
N THR A 96 9.86 -7.96 8.81
CA THR A 96 9.70 -6.69 9.52
C THR A 96 10.84 -6.33 10.48
N GLU A 97 11.78 -7.26 10.71
CA GLU A 97 12.94 -7.08 11.57
C GLU A 97 14.27 -7.00 10.78
N ALA A 98 14.23 -7.09 9.45
CA ALA A 98 15.38 -7.03 8.55
C ALA A 98 15.25 -5.87 7.56
N ASP A 99 16.30 -5.66 6.76
CA ASP A 99 16.31 -4.68 5.67
C ASP A 99 16.34 -5.51 4.37
N ASP A 100 15.21 -5.51 3.68
CA ASP A 100 14.88 -6.33 2.51
C ASP A 100 14.63 -5.46 1.27
N GLU A 101 14.97 -5.99 0.10
CA GLU A 101 14.75 -5.28 -1.16
C GLU A 101 13.33 -5.52 -1.68
N LEU A 102 12.38 -4.69 -1.24
CA LEU A 102 11.03 -4.65 -1.80
C LEU A 102 10.93 -3.72 -3.02
N LEU A 103 10.17 -4.15 -4.03
CA LEU A 103 9.99 -3.37 -5.26
C LEU A 103 8.72 -2.51 -5.18
N PHE A 104 8.88 -1.30 -4.66
CA PHE A 104 7.81 -0.31 -4.61
C PHE A 104 7.59 0.40 -5.95
N GLN A 105 6.32 0.42 -6.38
CA GLN A 105 5.88 0.98 -7.65
C GLN A 105 4.57 1.75 -7.51
N HIS A 106 4.24 2.49 -8.56
CA HIS A 106 2.99 3.25 -8.66
C HIS A 106 2.73 4.14 -7.44
N THR A 107 3.77 4.85 -7.00
CA THR A 107 3.71 5.76 -5.85
C THR A 107 2.78 6.95 -6.14
N GLN A 108 1.87 7.24 -5.22
CA GLN A 108 0.91 8.35 -5.34
C GLN A 108 0.78 9.13 -4.04
N ASN A 109 0.54 10.44 -4.16
CA ASN A 109 0.19 11.29 -3.04
C ASN A 109 -1.32 11.30 -2.85
N VAL A 110 -1.76 11.17 -1.60
CA VAL A 110 -3.16 11.12 -1.20
C VAL A 110 -3.37 12.03 0.01
N VAL A 111 -4.57 12.59 0.16
CA VAL A 111 -4.96 13.37 1.33
C VAL A 111 -6.15 12.69 1.98
N VAL A 112 -6.02 12.33 3.25
CA VAL A 112 -7.15 11.87 4.07
C VAL A 112 -7.83 13.09 4.66
N THR A 113 -9.13 13.20 4.44
CA THR A 113 -9.99 14.26 4.99
C THR A 113 -11.11 13.65 5.82
N LEU A 114 -11.75 14.44 6.68
CA LEU A 114 -12.88 13.96 7.50
C LEU A 114 -14.08 13.61 6.62
N GLY A 115 -14.60 12.39 6.75
CA GLY A 115 -15.90 11.99 6.20
C GLY A 115 -15.90 11.41 4.78
N GLY A 116 -14.98 10.48 4.49
CA GLY A 116 -15.07 9.63 3.29
C GLY A 116 -16.35 8.83 3.21
#